data_AF-A0AAE3ISV5-F1
#
_entry.id   AF-A0AAE3ISV5-F1
#
_cell.length_a   1.000
_cell.length_b   1.000
_cell.length_c   1.000
_cell.angle_alpha   90.00
_cell.angle_beta   90.00
_cell.angle_gamma   90.00
#
_symmetry.space_group_name_H-M   'P 1'
#
loop_
_entity.id
_entity.type
_entity.pdbx_description
1 polymer ?
#
loop_
_entity_poly.entity_id
_entity_poly.type
_entity_poly.pdbx_seq_one_letter_code
_entity_poly.pdbx_strand_id
1 'polypeptide(L)'
;MHKRKGKKYLSYELVPMGETDRIKLLNAGYNKYSNATHWFVEIVPSFPRRTRPYGIEIYPTTNSGKTDVNIVLQVNGVKNPEDIIPLFNEIVEDMKNDSFWGTDYATLYD
;
A
#
# COMPACT_ATOMS: atom_id res chain seq x y z
N MET A 1 5.56 25.52 4.52
CA MET A 1 5.15 24.09 4.52
C MET A 1 3.67 24.01 4.21
N HIS A 2 3.29 23.76 2.96
CA HIS A 2 1.88 23.55 2.59
C HIS A 2 1.47 22.14 3.04
N LYS A 3 0.77 22.01 4.17
CA LYS A 3 0.12 20.76 4.56
C LYS A 3 -0.83 20.39 3.41
N ARG A 4 -0.56 19.29 2.68
CA ARG A 4 -1.47 18.76 1.66
C ARG A 4 -2.84 18.57 2.34
N LYS A 5 -3.85 19.38 1.98
CA LYS A 5 -5.23 19.23 2.48
C LYS A 5 -5.64 17.77 2.29
N GLY A 6 -6.02 17.11 3.38
CA GLY A 6 -5.96 15.67 3.54
C GLY A 6 -6.63 14.88 2.41
N LYS A 7 -5.84 14.00 1.78
CA LYS A 7 -6.38 12.79 1.13
C LYS A 7 -7.20 12.07 2.21
N LYS A 8 -8.52 11.97 2.04
CA LYS A 8 -9.35 11.11 2.87
C LYS A 8 -9.10 9.67 2.44
N TYR A 9 -8.40 8.91 3.27
CA TYR A 9 -8.30 7.46 3.12
C TYR A 9 -9.49 6.80 3.83
N LEU A 10 -9.96 5.68 3.30
CA LEU A 10 -11.04 4.90 3.91
C LEU A 10 -10.52 4.04 5.08
N SER A 11 -9.33 3.48 4.92
CA SER A 11 -8.60 2.71 5.93
C SER A 11 -7.11 2.85 5.70
N TYR A 12 -6.31 2.65 6.76
CA TYR A 12 -4.86 2.60 6.68
C TYR A 12 -4.26 1.74 7.78
N GLU A 13 -3.07 1.19 7.53
CA GLU A 13 -2.32 0.39 8.48
C GLU A 13 -0.81 0.66 8.38
N LEU A 14 -0.11 0.50 9.49
CA LEU A 14 1.35 0.53 9.59
C LEU A 14 1.86 -0.86 9.94
N VAL A 15 2.54 -1.50 8.99
CA VAL A 15 3.05 -2.87 9.15
C VAL A 15 4.57 -2.81 9.30
N PRO A 16 5.18 -3.37 10.36
CA PRO A 16 6.64 -3.45 10.46
C PRO A 16 7.24 -4.17 9.25
N MET A 17 8.33 -3.64 8.72
CA MET A 17 9.04 -4.23 7.60
C MET A 17 10.02 -5.27 8.14
N GLY A 18 9.89 -6.52 7.71
CA GLY A 18 10.86 -7.56 8.00
C GLY A 18 12.22 -7.28 7.36
N GLU A 19 13.27 -7.91 7.88
CA GLU A 19 14.62 -7.74 7.34
C GLU A 19 14.72 -8.26 5.89
N THR A 20 14.00 -9.34 5.57
CA THR A 20 13.90 -9.89 4.21
C THR A 20 13.30 -8.89 3.24
N ASP A 21 12.20 -8.24 3.63
CA ASP A 21 11.54 -7.19 2.86
C ASP A 21 12.45 -6.00 2.61
N ARG A 22 13.17 -5.57 3.65
CA ARG A 22 14.12 -4.47 3.56
C ARG A 22 15.24 -4.78 2.56
N ILE A 23 15.81 -5.99 2.60
CA ILE A 23 16.84 -6.43 1.66
C ILE A 23 16.31 -6.44 0.22
N LYS A 24 15.12 -6.99 -0.01
CA LYS A 24 14.49 -7.03 -1.34
C LYS A 24 14.21 -5.63 -1.88
N LEU A 25 13.68 -4.73 -1.04
CA LEU A 25 13.43 -3.33 -1.39
C LEU A 25 14.72 -2.64 -1.85
N LEU A 26 15.80 -2.82 -1.11
CA LEU A 26 17.13 -2.28 -1.47
C LEU A 26 17.66 -2.87 -2.78
N ASN A 27 17.55 -4.19 -2.96
CA ASN A 27 18.00 -4.87 -4.19
C ASN A 27 17.21 -4.44 -5.43
N ALA A 28 15.94 -4.04 -5.28
CA ALA A 28 15.12 -3.47 -6.34
C ALA A 28 15.50 -2.02 -6.70
N GLY A 29 16.55 -1.46 -6.08
CA GLY A 29 17.09 -0.13 -6.39
C GLY A 29 16.44 1.00 -5.61
N TYR A 30 15.61 0.72 -4.61
CA TYR A 30 14.97 1.73 -3.75
C TYR A 30 15.91 2.23 -2.64
N ASN A 31 17.17 2.50 -2.98
CA ASN A 31 18.24 2.86 -2.03
C ASN A 31 17.95 4.12 -1.22
N LYS A 32 17.12 5.04 -1.75
CA LYS A 32 16.65 6.24 -1.03
C LYS A 32 15.80 5.93 0.21
N TYR A 33 15.36 4.68 0.38
CA TYR A 33 14.56 4.20 1.50
C TYR A 33 15.28 3.16 2.34
N SER A 34 16.61 3.19 2.38
CA SER A 34 17.43 2.29 3.21
C SER A 34 17.08 2.29 4.70
N ASN A 35 16.45 3.38 5.15
CA ASN A 35 16.08 3.63 6.53
C ASN A 35 14.61 3.28 6.81
N ALA A 36 13.86 2.82 5.80
CA ALA A 36 12.48 2.41 5.99
C ALA A 36 12.41 1.19 6.91
N THR A 37 11.46 1.24 7.84
CA THR A 37 11.26 0.20 8.85
C THR A 37 9.83 -0.31 8.89
N HIS A 38 8.92 0.32 8.15
CA HIS A 38 7.50 -0.06 8.08
C HIS A 38 6.99 0.10 6.65
N TRP A 39 5.92 -0.62 6.36
CA TRP A 39 5.02 -0.38 5.26
C TRP A 39 3.83 0.44 5.75
N PHE A 40 3.51 1.50 5.02
CA PHE A 40 2.27 2.24 5.21
C PHE A 40 1.30 1.85 4.10
N VAL A 41 0.19 1.23 4.45
CA VAL A 41 -0.83 0.75 3.50
C VAL A 41 -2.07 1.64 3.64
N GLU A 42 -2.62 2.17 2.55
CA GLU A 42 -3.87 2.95 2.57
C GLU A 42 -4.81 2.63 1.43
N ILE A 43 -6.11 2.69 1.73
CA ILE A 43 -7.17 2.69 0.72
C ILE A 43 -7.45 4.14 0.32
N VAL A 44 -7.25 4.46 -0.96
CA VAL A 44 -7.50 5.80 -1.52
C VAL A 44 -8.56 5.78 -2.60
N PRO A 45 -9.39 6.83 -2.71
CA PRO A 45 -10.22 7.03 -3.89
C PRO A 45 -9.34 7.29 -5.12
N SER A 46 -9.55 6.57 -6.22
CA SER A 46 -8.77 6.79 -7.44
C SER A 46 -9.35 7.98 -8.22
N PHE A 47 -8.74 9.15 -8.04
CA PHE A 47 -8.95 10.31 -8.90
C PHE A 47 -7.89 10.34 -10.00
N PRO A 48 -8.22 10.64 -11.28
CA PRO A 48 -9.49 11.14 -11.82
C PRO A 48 -10.33 10.07 -12.56
N ARG A 49 -10.02 8.77 -12.45
CA ARG A 49 -10.62 7.73 -13.30
C ARG A 49 -11.98 7.29 -12.75
N ARG A 50 -13.06 7.90 -13.26
CA ARG A 50 -14.48 7.58 -12.96
C ARG A 50 -14.87 6.10 -13.02
N THR A 51 -14.07 5.23 -13.65
CA THR A 51 -14.35 3.80 -13.81
C THR A 51 -13.74 2.91 -12.73
N ARG A 52 -12.88 3.46 -11.85
CA ARG A 52 -12.19 2.72 -10.79
C ARG A 52 -12.23 3.58 -9.54
N PRO A 53 -13.16 3.39 -8.60
CA PRO A 53 -13.33 4.34 -7.51
C PRO A 53 -12.30 4.20 -6.39
N TYR A 54 -11.61 3.07 -6.23
CA TYR A 54 -10.68 2.82 -5.12
C TYR A 54 -9.39 2.10 -5.53
N GLY A 55 -8.32 2.28 -4.76
CA GLY A 55 -7.05 1.56 -4.91
C GLY A 55 -6.31 1.44 -3.58
N ILE A 56 -5.34 0.53 -3.50
CA ILE A 56 -4.51 0.31 -2.31
C ILE A 56 -3.09 0.80 -2.62
N GLU A 57 -2.62 1.80 -1.89
CA GLU A 57 -1.28 2.35 -2.04
C GLU A 57 -0.40 1.88 -0.87
N ILE A 58 0.80 1.41 -1.17
CA ILE A 58 1.77 0.91 -0.19
C ILE A 58 3.04 1.75 -0.28
N TYR A 59 3.48 2.28 0.85
CA TYR A 59 4.65 3.15 0.94
C TYR A 59 5.67 2.54 1.90
N PRO A 60 6.95 2.39 1.53
CA PRO A 60 7.99 2.21 2.54
C PRO A 60 8.06 3.48 3.40
N THR A 61 8.15 3.34 4.70
CA THR A 61 8.09 4.45 5.65
C THR A 61 8.94 4.19 6.89
N THR A 62 9.16 5.23 7.68
CA THR A 62 9.61 5.12 9.08
C THR A 62 8.42 5.32 10.03
N ASN A 63 8.64 5.07 11.32
CA ASN A 63 7.70 5.44 12.40
C ASN A 63 7.38 6.94 12.47
N SER A 64 8.19 7.79 11.83
CA SER A 64 8.05 9.25 11.87
C SER A 64 7.28 9.85 10.68
N GLY A 65 6.95 9.06 9.65
CA GLY A 65 6.05 9.51 8.58
C GLY A 65 6.33 8.95 7.20
N LYS A 66 5.31 9.04 6.33
CA LYS A 66 5.24 8.47 4.98
C LYS A 66 6.31 9.04 4.04
N THR A 67 6.75 8.21 3.10
CA THR A 67 7.59 8.66 1.98
C THR A 67 6.74 9.18 0.81
N ASP A 68 7.36 9.99 -0.06
CA ASP A 68 6.70 10.54 -1.26
C ASP A 68 6.62 9.57 -2.45
N VAL A 69 7.05 8.30 -2.30
CA VAL A 69 6.94 7.29 -3.37
C VAL A 69 6.22 6.05 -2.87
N ASN A 70 5.23 5.64 -3.65
CA ASN A 70 4.45 4.43 -3.44
C ASN A 70 4.81 3.33 -4.43
N ILE A 71 4.62 2.11 -3.96
CA ILE A 71 4.21 0.98 -4.78
C ILE A 71 2.68 1.03 -4.82
N VAL A 72 2.12 1.28 -6.00
CA VAL A 72 0.66 1.36 -6.16
C VAL A 72 0.17 -0.03 -6.56
N LEU A 73 -0.63 -0.65 -5.69
CA LEU A 73 -1.42 -1.80 -6.09
C LEU A 73 -2.78 -1.29 -6.58
N GLN A 74 -2.92 -1.22 -7.91
CA GLN A 74 -4.16 -0.76 -8.50
C GLN A 74 -5.19 -1.90 -8.50
N VAL A 75 -6.09 -1.88 -7.51
CA VAL A 75 -7.27 -2.74 -7.51
C VAL A 75 -8.27 -2.19 -8.52
N ASN A 76 -8.63 -2.98 -9.53
CA ASN A 76 -9.64 -2.61 -10.52
C ASN A 76 -10.99 -3.25 -10.14
N GLY A 77 -12.11 -2.66 -10.58
CA GLY A 77 -13.43 -3.32 -10.50
C GLY A 77 -14.24 -3.11 -9.20
N VAL A 78 -13.62 -2.68 -8.10
CA VAL A 78 -14.35 -2.43 -6.83
C VAL A 78 -15.22 -1.19 -6.98
N LYS A 79 -16.55 -1.31 -6.79
CA LYS A 79 -17.49 -0.17 -6.89
C LYS A 79 -17.79 0.49 -5.55
N ASN A 80 -17.87 -0.30 -4.47
CA ASN A 80 -18.18 0.22 -3.13
C ASN A 80 -16.96 0.15 -2.20
N PRO A 81 -16.82 1.09 -1.25
CA PRO A 81 -15.79 1.04 -0.22
C PRO A 81 -15.73 -0.29 0.55
N GLU A 82 -16.88 -0.90 0.78
CA GLU A 82 -17.02 -2.12 1.59
C GLU A 82 -16.40 -3.33 0.89
N ASP A 83 -16.35 -3.33 -0.45
CA ASP A 83 -15.84 -4.44 -1.24
C ASP A 83 -14.29 -4.47 -1.26
N ILE A 84 -13.62 -3.33 -0.99
CA ILE A 84 -12.14 -3.25 -0.97
C ILE A 84 -11.54 -3.48 0.42
N ILE A 85 -12.35 -3.39 1.48
CA ILE A 85 -11.89 -3.59 2.87
C ILE A 85 -11.38 -5.03 3.11
N PRO A 86 -12.08 -6.10 2.67
CA PRO A 86 -11.59 -7.46 2.83
C PRO A 86 -10.23 -7.69 2.17
N LEU A 87 -10.06 -7.20 0.93
CA LEU A 87 -8.78 -7.29 0.21
C LEU A 87 -7.68 -6.49 0.91
N PHE A 88 -8.00 -5.30 1.43
CA PHE A 88 -7.05 -4.54 2.23
C PHE A 88 -6.59 -5.31 3.48
N ASN A 89 -7.52 -5.94 4.20
CA ASN A 89 -7.18 -6.73 5.39
C ASN A 89 -6.33 -7.96 5.03
N GLU A 90 -6.63 -8.64 3.93
CA GLU A 90 -5.84 -9.76 3.43
C GLU A 90 -4.40 -9.35 3.11
N ILE A 91 -4.22 -8.25 2.37
CA ILE A 91 -2.89 -7.70 2.07
C ILE A 91 -2.14 -7.35 3.35
N VAL A 92 -2.81 -6.69 4.33
CA VAL A 92 -2.18 -6.32 5.60
C VAL A 92 -1.72 -7.56 6.38
N GLU A 93 -2.54 -8.60 6.46
CA GLU A 93 -2.19 -9.84 7.16
C GLU A 93 -1.06 -10.59 6.43
N ASP A 94 -1.07 -10.66 5.10
CA ASP A 94 0.02 -11.27 4.33
C ASP A 94 1.34 -10.54 4.54
N MET A 95 1.30 -9.20 4.61
CA MET A 95 2.47 -8.37 4.91
C MET A 95 2.96 -8.56 6.35
N LYS A 96 2.07 -8.71 7.33
CA LYS A 96 2.45 -9.00 8.72
C LYS A 96 3.11 -10.37 8.88
N ASN A 97 2.74 -11.33 8.03
CA ASN A 97 3.32 -12.67 8.00
C ASN A 97 4.60 -12.77 7.14
N ASP A 98 5.24 -11.64 6.81
CA ASP A 98 6.60 -11.50 6.25
C ASP A 98 6.88 -12.38 5.01
N SER A 99 5.85 -12.57 4.17
CA SER A 99 5.85 -13.49 3.02
C SER A 99 5.88 -12.77 1.65
N PHE A 100 6.17 -11.47 1.62
CA PHE A 100 6.07 -10.54 0.47
C PHE A 100 5.67 -11.17 -0.87
N TRP A 101 4.36 -11.09 -1.18
CA TRP A 101 3.72 -11.43 -2.47
C TRP A 101 3.84 -12.88 -2.93
N GLY A 102 3.83 -13.84 -2.01
CA GLY A 102 3.62 -15.25 -2.36
C GLY A 102 2.30 -15.50 -3.11
N THR A 103 1.35 -14.58 -2.96
CA THR A 103 0.07 -14.57 -3.67
C THR A 103 0.16 -13.61 -4.84
N ASP A 104 0.05 -14.15 -6.05
CA ASP A 104 -0.27 -13.34 -7.22
C ASP A 104 -1.70 -12.82 -7.00
N TYR A 105 -1.83 -11.58 -6.52
CA TYR A 105 -3.12 -10.88 -6.58
C TYR A 105 -3.34 -10.57 -8.05
N ALA A 106 -3.69 -11.62 -8.81
CA ALA A 106 -4.37 -11.46 -10.07
C ALA A 106 -5.47 -10.43 -9.81
N THR A 107 -5.71 -9.58 -10.80
CA THR A 107 -6.88 -8.73 -10.86
C THR A 107 -8.10 -9.65 -10.96
N LEU A 108 -8.40 -10.36 -9.87
CA LEU A 108 -9.65 -11.04 -9.63
C LEU A 108 -10.67 -9.93 -9.75
N TYR A 109 -11.73 -10.18 -10.50
CA TYR A 109 -12.70 -9.20 -10.99
C TYR A 109 -12.27 -8.54 -12.32
N ASP A 110 -12.20 -9.39 -13.35
CA ASP A 110 -12.64 -9.04 -14.71
C ASP A 110 -14.09 -8.49 -14.70
#